data_AF-A0A927ABA5-F1
#
_entry.id   AF-A0A927ABA5-F1
#
_cell.length_a   1.000
_cell.length_b   1.000
_cell.length_c   1.000
_cell.angle_alpha   90.00
_cell.angle_beta   90.00
_cell.angle_gamma   90.00
#
_symmetry.space_group_name_H-M   'P 1'
#
loop_
_entity.id
_entity.type
_entity.pdbx_description
1 polymer ?
#
loop_
_entity_poly.entity_id
_entity_poly.type
_entity_poly.pdbx_seq_one_letter_code
_entity_poly.pdbx_strand_id
1 'polypeptide(L)'
;MGKLISQVIKTLERQVPKYSKVGNSVFFTNDQFPWSYTLEANWKVIREELDEVMEHTDALPNFQDISPRQHRIANDNRWKTYFFWAFGFKSKVNCDRCPETTKLLKKIPGLKVAFFSILAPGKHIPEHYGKHKGLIRYHLGLKVPEPREKCRIRVADQYAHWEEGKSLIFDDTYMHEVWNDTDGYRAVLFLDIARPMRFPMNLANAIACSILALSPVVQVARGNHESWEKQFEKMMR
;
A
#
# COMPACT_ATOMS: atom_id res chain seq x y z
N MET A 1 -8.80 -30.66 -2.89
CA MET A 1 -7.53 -29.90 -2.76
C MET A 1 -7.69 -28.53 -2.06
N GLY A 2 -8.63 -27.67 -2.48
CA GLY A 2 -8.72 -26.27 -1.99
C GLY A 2 -9.02 -26.07 -0.49
N LYS A 3 -9.85 -26.92 0.14
CA LYS A 3 -10.16 -26.80 1.58
C LYS A 3 -8.94 -27.09 2.48
N LEU A 4 -8.16 -28.11 2.13
CA LEU A 4 -6.96 -28.48 2.89
C LEU A 4 -5.89 -27.37 2.82
N ILE A 5 -5.66 -26.82 1.63
CA ILE A 5 -4.74 -25.69 1.43
C ILE A 5 -5.20 -24.46 2.24
N SER A 6 -6.50 -24.14 2.21
CA SER A 6 -7.05 -23.04 3.01
C SER A 6 -6.87 -23.24 4.52
N GLN A 7 -7.01 -24.47 5.00
CA GLN A 7 -6.87 -24.80 6.41
C GLN A 7 -5.40 -24.76 6.88
N VAL A 8 -4.46 -25.18 6.03
CA VAL A 8 -3.03 -25.02 6.27
C VAL A 8 -2.64 -23.55 6.34
N ILE A 9 -3.10 -22.72 5.38
CA ILE A 9 -2.84 -21.27 5.39
C ILE A 9 -3.35 -20.63 6.68
N LYS A 10 -4.62 -20.88 7.06
CA LYS A 10 -5.19 -20.35 8.30
C LYS A 10 -4.40 -20.79 9.54
N THR A 11 -3.90 -22.03 9.55
CA THR A 11 -3.10 -22.55 10.65
C THR A 11 -1.76 -21.82 10.76
N LEU A 12 -1.08 -21.59 9.63
CA LEU A 12 0.16 -20.82 9.57
C LEU A 12 -0.04 -19.36 9.97
N GLU A 13 -1.13 -18.73 9.52
CA GLU A 13 -1.49 -17.35 9.89
C GLU A 13 -1.70 -17.19 11.40
N ARG A 14 -2.31 -18.18 12.07
CA ARG A 14 -2.46 -18.20 13.54
C ARG A 14 -1.11 -18.23 14.28
N GLN A 15 -0.05 -18.72 13.64
CA GLN A 15 1.29 -18.72 14.23
C GLN A 15 2.03 -17.40 14.03
N VAL A 16 1.62 -16.56 13.07
CA VAL A 16 2.31 -15.29 12.75
C VAL A 16 2.56 -14.42 13.99
N PRO A 17 1.58 -14.18 14.89
CA PRO A 17 1.80 -13.40 16.11
C PRO A 17 2.97 -13.91 16.96
N LYS A 18 3.09 -15.24 17.14
CA LYS A 18 4.11 -15.87 17.97
C LYS A 18 5.54 -15.68 17.43
N TYR A 19 5.68 -15.64 16.10
CA TYR A 19 6.98 -15.51 15.45
C TYR A 19 7.30 -14.08 14.99
N SER A 20 6.35 -13.16 15.07
CA SER A 20 6.58 -11.77 14.70
C SER A 20 7.55 -11.10 15.67
N LYS A 21 8.55 -10.39 15.13
CA LYS A 21 9.48 -9.58 15.92
C LYS A 21 8.87 -8.25 16.37
N VAL A 22 7.75 -7.84 15.76
CA VAL A 22 7.03 -6.59 16.06
C VAL A 22 5.71 -6.85 16.81
N GLY A 23 5.50 -8.09 17.27
CA GLY A 23 4.29 -8.48 17.99
C GLY A 23 3.03 -8.55 17.10
N ASN A 24 1.87 -8.41 17.73
CA ASN A 24 0.56 -8.48 17.08
C ASN A 24 -0.35 -7.38 17.64
N SER A 25 -0.28 -6.23 16.99
CA SER A 25 -1.05 -5.04 17.32
C SER A 25 -1.87 -4.60 16.11
N VAL A 26 -2.93 -3.83 16.35
CA VAL A 26 -3.73 -3.18 15.29
C VAL A 26 -2.88 -2.10 14.61
N PHE A 27 -2.34 -1.19 15.42
CA PHE A 27 -1.37 -0.17 15.00
C PHE A 27 0.01 -0.48 15.57
N PHE A 28 1.05 -0.09 14.83
CA PHE A 28 2.45 -0.21 15.21
C PHE A 28 3.11 1.17 15.34
N THR A 29 4.20 1.22 16.07
CA THR A 29 4.97 2.46 16.29
C THR A 29 6.19 2.53 15.36
N ASN A 30 6.66 3.75 15.10
CA ASN A 30 7.85 4.00 14.28
C ASN A 30 9.11 3.32 14.86
N ASP A 31 9.21 3.15 16.18
CA ASP A 31 10.33 2.45 16.83
C ASP A 31 10.45 0.98 16.41
N GLN A 32 9.33 0.35 16.05
CA GLN A 32 9.31 -1.02 15.52
C GLN A 32 9.79 -1.08 14.06
N PHE A 33 9.81 0.06 13.38
CA PHE A 33 10.20 0.22 11.99
C PHE A 33 11.11 1.46 11.80
N PRO A 34 12.35 1.48 12.32
CA PRO A 34 13.16 2.72 12.39
C PRO A 34 13.45 3.40 11.04
N TRP A 35 13.37 2.67 9.93
CA TRP A 35 13.47 3.24 8.58
C TRP A 35 12.33 4.23 8.26
N SER A 36 11.19 4.15 8.97
CA SER A 36 10.07 5.09 8.84
C SER A 36 10.49 6.52 9.14
N TYR A 37 11.35 6.75 10.14
CA TYR A 37 11.91 8.06 10.46
C TYR A 37 12.66 8.69 9.29
N THR A 38 13.27 7.88 8.42
CA THR A 38 13.92 8.40 7.21
C THR A 38 12.90 8.91 6.21
N LEU A 39 11.77 8.21 6.06
CA LEU A 39 10.69 8.66 5.18
C LEU A 39 10.01 9.91 5.73
N GLU A 40 9.75 9.97 7.04
CA GLU A 40 9.24 11.20 7.67
C GLU A 40 10.21 12.36 7.47
N ALA A 41 11.51 12.18 7.71
CA ALA A 41 12.49 13.25 7.51
C ALA A 41 12.56 13.77 6.06
N ASN A 42 12.16 12.96 5.07
CA ASN A 42 12.21 13.31 3.65
C ASN A 42 10.81 13.46 3.03
N TRP A 43 9.77 13.62 3.85
CA TRP A 43 8.38 13.60 3.36
C TRP A 43 8.09 14.69 2.32
N LYS A 44 8.72 15.88 2.47
CA LYS A 44 8.55 16.99 1.53
C LYS A 44 9.16 16.71 0.16
N VAL A 45 10.31 16.03 0.12
CA VAL A 45 10.93 15.60 -1.15
C VAL A 45 10.03 14.60 -1.87
N ILE A 46 9.45 13.64 -1.13
CA ILE A 46 8.48 12.69 -1.69
C ILE A 46 7.21 13.44 -2.15
N ARG A 47 6.80 14.47 -1.40
CA ARG A 47 5.62 15.29 -1.69
C ARG A 47 5.78 16.10 -2.98
N GLU A 48 6.95 16.66 -3.24
CA GLU A 48 7.27 17.40 -4.46
C GLU A 48 7.09 16.50 -5.70
N GLU A 49 7.68 15.30 -5.71
CA GLU A 49 7.51 14.35 -6.82
C GLU A 49 6.05 13.87 -6.96
N LEU A 50 5.32 13.75 -5.85
CA LEU A 50 3.88 13.47 -5.90
C LEU A 50 3.10 14.62 -6.53
N ASP A 51 3.42 15.88 -6.22
CA ASP A 51 2.72 17.03 -6.77
C ASP A 51 2.86 17.09 -8.30
N GLU A 52 4.06 16.81 -8.84
CA GLU A 52 4.27 16.65 -10.29
C GLU A 52 3.41 15.53 -10.90
N VAL A 53 3.34 14.37 -10.23
CA VAL A 53 2.48 13.25 -10.66
C VAL A 53 1.00 13.66 -10.66
N MET A 54 0.58 14.49 -9.70
CA MET A 54 -0.81 14.91 -9.54
C MET A 54 -1.24 15.99 -10.55
N GLU A 55 -0.33 16.66 -11.26
CA GLU A 55 -0.68 17.55 -12.38
C GLU A 55 -1.47 16.82 -13.48
N HIS A 56 -1.29 15.50 -13.58
CA HIS A 56 -1.97 14.63 -14.54
C HIS A 56 -2.89 13.60 -13.86
N THR A 57 -3.55 13.98 -12.76
CA THR A 57 -4.40 13.08 -11.95
C THR A 57 -5.43 12.31 -12.78
N ASP A 58 -6.05 12.93 -13.78
CA ASP A 58 -7.06 12.28 -14.61
C ASP A 58 -6.51 11.12 -15.45
N ALA A 59 -5.25 11.21 -15.85
CA ALA A 59 -4.55 10.18 -16.61
C ALA A 59 -3.97 9.06 -15.73
N LEU A 60 -4.01 9.21 -14.40
CA LEU A 60 -3.63 8.15 -13.48
C LEU A 60 -4.65 7.01 -13.54
N PRO A 61 -4.20 5.74 -13.44
CA PRO A 61 -5.08 4.60 -13.51
C PRO A 61 -5.90 4.54 -12.22
N ASN A 62 -7.17 4.16 -12.35
CA ASN A 62 -7.98 3.86 -11.18
C ASN A 62 -7.54 2.51 -10.61
N PHE A 63 -7.73 2.31 -9.31
CA PHE A 63 -7.30 1.08 -8.64
C PHE A 63 -7.92 -0.18 -9.28
N GLN A 64 -9.18 -0.13 -9.70
CA GLN A 64 -9.86 -1.24 -10.35
C GLN A 64 -9.34 -1.55 -11.75
N ASP A 65 -8.77 -0.57 -12.46
CA ASP A 65 -8.19 -0.77 -13.78
C ASP A 65 -6.92 -1.63 -13.65
N ILE A 66 -6.17 -1.44 -12.56
CA ILE A 66 -5.00 -2.24 -12.22
C ILE A 66 -5.42 -3.55 -11.55
N SER A 67 -6.32 -3.55 -10.57
CA SER A 67 -6.71 -4.73 -9.79
C SER A 67 -8.21 -5.05 -9.93
N PRO A 68 -8.66 -5.60 -11.07
CA PRO A 68 -10.08 -5.75 -11.38
C PRO A 68 -10.83 -6.68 -10.41
N ARG A 69 -10.13 -7.62 -9.76
CA ARG A 69 -10.71 -8.50 -8.73
C ARG A 69 -11.09 -7.78 -7.43
N GLN A 70 -10.76 -6.50 -7.29
CA GLN A 70 -11.06 -5.68 -6.12
C GLN A 70 -12.20 -4.67 -6.37
N HIS A 71 -13.03 -4.91 -7.38
CA HIS A 71 -14.16 -4.04 -7.72
C HIS A 71 -15.14 -3.79 -6.56
N ARG A 72 -15.20 -4.68 -5.55
CA ARG A 72 -16.05 -4.47 -4.36
C ARG A 72 -15.60 -3.31 -3.47
N ILE A 73 -14.32 -2.93 -3.51
CA ILE A 73 -13.77 -1.83 -2.71
C ILE A 73 -13.43 -0.60 -3.58
N ALA A 74 -13.30 -0.78 -4.89
CA ALA A 74 -13.07 0.28 -5.86
C ALA A 74 -13.99 0.05 -7.07
N ASN A 75 -15.12 0.76 -7.13
CA ASN A 75 -16.11 0.70 -8.21
C ASN A 75 -16.35 2.06 -8.87
N ASP A 76 -15.47 3.02 -8.62
CA ASP A 76 -15.54 4.39 -9.14
C ASP A 76 -14.15 4.92 -9.49
N ASN A 77 -14.08 6.10 -10.11
CA ASN A 77 -12.82 6.70 -10.56
C ASN A 77 -12.15 7.58 -9.49
N ARG A 78 -12.56 7.44 -8.22
CA ARG A 78 -12.15 8.31 -7.11
C ARG A 78 -10.99 7.75 -6.29
N TRP A 79 -10.41 6.62 -6.72
CA TRP A 79 -9.18 6.06 -6.15
C TRP A 79 -8.14 5.83 -7.24
N LYS A 80 -7.14 6.72 -7.28
CA LYS A 80 -6.03 6.68 -8.24
C LYS A 80 -4.80 6.05 -7.61
N THR A 81 -3.99 5.37 -8.42
CA THR A 81 -2.72 4.77 -7.98
C THR A 81 -1.56 5.08 -8.91
N TYR A 82 -0.42 5.51 -8.34
CA TYR A 82 0.83 5.68 -9.09
C TYR A 82 1.89 4.69 -8.59
N PHE A 83 2.17 3.67 -9.40
CA PHE A 83 2.80 2.45 -8.94
C PHE A 83 4.32 2.43 -9.08
N PHE A 84 5.04 1.95 -8.06
CA PHE A 84 6.49 1.79 -8.11
C PHE A 84 6.96 0.33 -8.05
N TRP A 85 6.48 -0.46 -7.07
CA TRP A 85 6.87 -1.87 -6.85
C TRP A 85 5.71 -2.78 -6.49
N ALA A 86 5.61 -3.98 -7.10
CA ALA A 86 4.67 -5.07 -6.78
C ALA A 86 5.41 -6.39 -6.75
N PHE A 87 5.64 -6.95 -5.56
CA PHE A 87 6.19 -8.29 -5.37
C PHE A 87 7.40 -8.59 -6.29
N GLY A 88 8.34 -7.65 -6.39
CA GLY A 88 9.55 -7.77 -7.21
C GLY A 88 9.44 -7.17 -8.62
N PHE A 89 8.23 -6.91 -9.13
CA PHE A 89 8.05 -6.07 -10.32
C PHE A 89 8.26 -4.61 -9.98
N LYS A 90 8.93 -3.86 -10.85
CA LYS A 90 9.21 -2.44 -10.71
C LYS A 90 8.80 -1.71 -11.98
N SER A 91 8.01 -0.64 -11.86
CA SER A 91 7.78 0.29 -12.96
C SER A 91 9.05 1.14 -13.15
N LYS A 92 9.74 0.96 -14.26
CA LYS A 92 10.96 1.75 -14.54
C LYS A 92 10.59 3.21 -14.76
N VAL A 93 9.55 3.47 -15.54
CA VAL A 93 9.12 4.82 -15.94
C VAL A 93 8.72 5.64 -14.71
N ASN A 94 7.87 5.09 -13.85
CA ASN A 94 7.43 5.82 -12.67
C ASN A 94 8.58 6.05 -11.69
N CYS A 95 9.50 5.10 -11.58
CA CYS A 95 10.68 5.28 -10.74
C CYS A 95 11.67 6.31 -11.28
N ASP A 96 11.77 6.46 -12.61
CA ASP A 96 12.63 7.47 -13.24
C ASP A 96 12.02 8.88 -13.09
N ARG A 97 10.68 8.99 -13.01
CA ARG A 97 9.97 10.25 -12.73
C ARG A 97 9.98 10.66 -11.25
N CYS A 98 10.09 9.69 -10.34
CA CYS A 98 10.23 9.96 -8.91
C CYS A 98 11.56 9.38 -8.37
N PRO A 99 12.71 9.91 -8.81
CA PRO A 99 14.03 9.38 -8.48
C PRO A 99 14.37 9.42 -6.98
N GLU A 100 13.99 10.46 -6.24
CA GLU A 100 14.30 10.59 -4.82
C GLU A 100 13.39 9.66 -3.98
N THR A 101 12.10 9.57 -4.30
CA THR A 101 11.21 8.56 -3.71
C THR A 101 11.75 7.16 -3.99
N THR A 102 12.17 6.87 -5.22
CA THR A 102 12.78 5.60 -5.64
C THR A 102 14.02 5.25 -4.81
N LYS A 103 14.88 6.22 -4.56
CA LYS A 103 16.12 6.05 -3.77
C LYS A 103 15.82 5.75 -2.31
N LEU A 104 14.78 6.36 -1.73
CA LEU A 104 14.31 6.07 -0.38
C LEU A 104 13.68 4.68 -0.29
N LEU A 105 12.79 4.32 -1.22
CA LEU A 105 12.11 3.03 -1.27
C LEU A 105 13.07 1.83 -1.33
N LYS A 106 14.18 1.95 -2.09
CA LYS A 106 15.22 0.91 -2.19
C LYS A 106 15.87 0.55 -0.85
N LYS A 107 15.82 1.43 0.15
CA LYS A 107 16.43 1.22 1.48
C LYS A 107 15.48 0.50 2.45
N ILE A 108 14.22 0.30 2.09
CA ILE A 108 13.20 -0.25 2.99
C ILE A 108 13.33 -1.79 3.04
N PRO A 109 13.62 -2.37 4.22
CA PRO A 109 13.78 -3.81 4.34
C PRO A 109 12.44 -4.52 4.10
N GLY A 110 12.47 -5.54 3.24
CA GLY A 110 11.30 -6.39 3.00
C GLY A 110 10.17 -5.73 2.21
N LEU A 111 10.40 -4.59 1.55
CA LEU A 111 9.40 -3.93 0.70
C LEU A 111 8.81 -4.90 -0.33
N LYS A 112 7.47 -4.97 -0.38
CA LYS A 112 6.73 -5.80 -1.34
C LYS A 112 5.89 -4.96 -2.28
N VAL A 113 5.17 -3.98 -1.76
CA VAL A 113 4.33 -3.09 -2.57
C VAL A 113 4.68 -1.65 -2.24
N ALA A 114 4.77 -0.79 -3.25
CA ALA A 114 4.91 0.66 -3.08
C ALA A 114 4.18 1.43 -4.19
N PHE A 115 3.34 2.39 -3.82
CA PHE A 115 2.67 3.30 -4.74
C PHE A 115 2.17 4.57 -4.03
N PHE A 116 1.93 5.64 -4.78
CA PHE A 116 1.12 6.75 -4.27
C PHE A 116 -0.36 6.39 -4.36
N SER A 117 -1.04 6.40 -3.22
CA SER A 117 -2.47 6.12 -3.10
C SER A 117 -3.23 7.42 -2.92
N ILE A 118 -4.01 7.80 -3.94
CA ILE A 118 -4.68 9.10 -4.02
C ILE A 118 -6.19 8.88 -3.99
N LEU A 119 -6.86 9.42 -2.98
CA LEU A 119 -8.32 9.43 -2.89
C LEU A 119 -8.85 10.82 -3.24
N ALA A 120 -9.79 10.85 -4.17
CA ALA A 120 -10.55 12.04 -4.51
C ALA A 120 -11.53 12.42 -3.39
N PRO A 121 -12.08 13.66 -3.43
CA PRO A 121 -13.13 14.09 -2.52
C PRO A 121 -14.31 13.12 -2.43
N GLY A 122 -14.85 12.94 -1.22
CA GLY A 122 -15.99 12.06 -0.95
C GLY A 122 -15.75 10.57 -1.19
N LYS A 123 -14.50 10.12 -1.38
CA LYS A 123 -14.22 8.69 -1.59
C LYS A 123 -14.38 7.92 -0.28
N HIS A 124 -15.20 6.88 -0.33
CA HIS A 124 -15.31 5.87 0.71
C HIS A 124 -14.81 4.52 0.17
N ILE A 125 -13.93 3.87 0.94
CA ILE A 125 -13.51 2.48 0.70
C ILE A 125 -14.22 1.64 1.77
N PRO A 126 -15.19 0.79 1.37
CA PRO A 126 -15.95 -0.04 2.29
C PRO A 126 -15.09 -0.97 3.14
N GLU A 127 -15.66 -1.48 4.23
CA GLU A 127 -14.98 -2.41 5.12
C GLU A 127 -14.42 -3.63 4.37
N HIS A 128 -13.14 -3.90 4.56
CA HIS A 128 -12.41 -5.01 3.96
C HIS A 128 -11.23 -5.43 4.84
N TYR A 129 -10.51 -6.47 4.43
CA TYR A 129 -9.33 -6.95 5.13
C TYR A 129 -8.28 -7.50 4.16
N GLY A 130 -7.03 -7.39 4.57
CA GLY A 130 -5.85 -7.95 3.92
C GLY A 130 -5.86 -9.46 3.97
N LYS A 131 -5.40 -10.09 2.90
CA LYS A 131 -5.43 -11.56 2.75
C LYS A 131 -4.19 -12.28 3.28
N HIS A 132 -3.18 -11.55 3.77
CA HIS A 132 -1.90 -12.15 4.15
C HIS A 132 -1.30 -11.47 5.39
N LYS A 133 -1.40 -12.13 6.54
CA LYS A 133 -0.87 -11.61 7.83
C LYS A 133 0.66 -11.49 7.86
N GLY A 134 1.33 -12.08 6.87
CA GLY A 134 2.76 -11.93 6.66
C GLY A 134 3.20 -10.57 6.13
N LEU A 135 2.27 -9.65 5.85
CA LEU A 135 2.55 -8.26 5.52
C LEU A 135 2.17 -7.32 6.67
N ILE A 136 2.74 -6.13 6.63
CA ILE A 136 2.38 -4.96 7.42
C ILE A 136 2.12 -3.82 6.45
N ARG A 137 1.08 -3.03 6.70
CA ARG A 137 0.76 -1.85 5.90
C ARG A 137 1.33 -0.61 6.55
N TYR A 138 1.95 0.23 5.74
CA TYR A 138 2.51 1.51 6.14
C TYR A 138 1.99 2.59 5.20
N HIS A 139 1.52 3.71 5.75
CA HIS A 139 1.21 4.94 5.02
C HIS A 139 2.07 6.09 5.56
N LEU A 140 2.70 6.86 4.67
CA LEU A 140 3.19 8.21 5.01
C LEU A 140 2.18 9.22 4.50
N GLY A 141 1.68 10.11 5.36
CA GLY A 141 0.85 11.24 4.92
C GLY A 141 1.64 12.19 4.04
N LEU A 142 1.18 12.42 2.80
CA LEU A 142 1.83 13.33 1.86
C LEU A 142 0.97 14.56 1.60
N LYS A 143 -0.31 14.35 1.26
CA LYS A 143 -1.31 15.39 1.09
C LYS A 143 -2.52 15.05 1.95
N VAL A 144 -2.84 15.88 2.93
CA VAL A 144 -4.00 15.64 3.81
C VAL A 144 -4.86 16.91 3.85
N PRO A 145 -6.06 16.88 3.26
CA PRO A 145 -6.95 18.04 3.25
C PRO A 145 -7.56 18.29 4.63
N GLU A 146 -7.85 19.56 4.92
CA GLU A 146 -8.48 19.99 6.17
C GLU A 146 -10.02 20.00 6.07
N PRO A 147 -10.75 19.73 7.17
CA PRO A 147 -10.23 19.27 8.47
C PRO A 147 -9.77 17.81 8.38
N ARG A 148 -8.52 17.53 8.79
CA ARG A 148 -7.89 16.21 8.62
C ARG A 148 -8.67 15.07 9.25
N GLU A 149 -9.49 15.33 10.27
CA GLU A 149 -10.31 14.33 10.96
C GLU A 149 -11.37 13.70 10.04
N LYS A 150 -11.75 14.40 8.96
CA LYS A 150 -12.63 13.87 7.90
C LYS A 150 -11.91 12.92 6.94
N CYS A 151 -10.58 12.89 6.95
CA CYS A 151 -9.79 11.81 6.36
C CYS A 151 -9.44 10.77 7.43
N ARG A 152 -10.27 9.73 7.57
CA ARG A 152 -10.13 8.74 8.64
C ARG A 152 -10.02 7.33 8.11
N ILE A 153 -9.36 6.48 8.90
CA ILE A 153 -9.37 5.03 8.76
C ILE A 153 -9.84 4.42 10.07
N ARG A 154 -10.72 3.43 9.98
CA ARG A 154 -11.00 2.51 11.08
C ARG A 154 -10.24 1.22 10.81
N VAL A 155 -9.53 0.71 11.81
CA VAL A 155 -8.89 -0.62 11.78
C VAL A 155 -9.31 -1.35 13.06
N ALA A 156 -9.97 -2.49 12.90
CA ALA A 156 -10.74 -3.12 13.97
C ALA A 156 -11.75 -2.13 14.59
N ASP A 157 -11.58 -1.83 15.87
CA ASP A 157 -12.39 -0.92 16.69
C ASP A 157 -11.73 0.46 16.90
N GLN A 158 -10.56 0.69 16.31
CA GLN A 158 -9.77 1.91 16.51
C GLN A 158 -9.80 2.81 15.28
N TYR A 159 -9.90 4.11 15.51
CA TYR A 159 -9.84 5.14 14.47
C TYR A 159 -8.49 5.84 14.47
N ALA A 160 -8.00 6.15 13.27
CA ALA A 160 -6.82 6.97 13.07
C ALA A 160 -7.03 7.94 11.90
N HIS A 161 -6.19 8.98 11.88
CA HIS A 161 -6.18 10.02 10.86
C HIS A 161 -4.77 10.15 10.29
N TRP A 162 -4.67 10.72 9.09
CA TRP A 162 -3.38 11.05 8.50
C TRP A 162 -2.94 12.46 8.91
N GLU A 163 -1.63 12.66 8.97
CA GLU A 163 -0.99 13.96 9.12
C GLU A 163 0.16 14.02 8.12
N GLU A 164 0.34 15.17 7.47
CA GLU A 164 1.43 15.34 6.52
C GLU A 164 2.79 15.13 7.20
N GLY A 165 3.62 14.29 6.59
CA GLY A 165 4.92 13.91 7.12
C GLY A 165 4.90 12.90 8.26
N LYS A 166 3.75 12.34 8.64
CA LYS A 166 3.65 11.32 9.69
C LYS A 166 3.31 9.94 9.15
N SER A 167 3.90 8.94 9.78
CA SER A 167 3.66 7.53 9.52
C SER A 167 2.38 7.04 10.19
N LEU A 168 1.67 6.17 9.49
CA LEU A 168 0.59 5.35 10.05
C LEU A 168 0.85 3.89 9.66
N ILE A 169 1.10 3.05 10.65
CA ILE A 169 1.51 1.65 10.46
C ILE A 169 0.47 0.75 11.10
N PHE A 170 -0.10 -0.19 10.35
CA PHE A 170 -1.18 -1.04 10.83
C PHE A 170 -1.18 -2.43 10.20
N ASP A 171 -1.83 -3.36 10.88
CA ASP A 171 -2.10 -4.70 10.37
C ASP A 171 -3.42 -4.67 9.58
N ASP A 172 -3.32 -4.69 8.26
CA ASP A 172 -4.50 -4.63 7.39
C ASP A 172 -5.31 -5.95 7.40
N THR A 173 -4.86 -7.00 8.08
CA THR A 173 -5.66 -8.23 8.25
C THR A 173 -6.82 -8.07 9.24
N TYR A 174 -6.80 -7.01 10.04
CA TYR A 174 -8.00 -6.56 10.74
C TYR A 174 -8.96 -5.90 9.75
N MET A 175 -10.27 -6.04 10.00
CA MET A 175 -11.28 -5.32 9.21
C MET A 175 -11.01 -3.82 9.27
N HIS A 176 -10.95 -3.18 8.12
CA HIS A 176 -10.66 -1.78 8.01
C HIS A 176 -11.44 -1.09 6.91
N GLU A 177 -11.68 0.19 7.11
CA GLU A 177 -12.57 1.03 6.30
C GLU A 177 -12.00 2.45 6.25
N VAL A 178 -12.09 3.12 5.09
CA VAL A 178 -11.42 4.40 4.85
C VAL A 178 -12.39 5.42 4.27
N TRP A 179 -12.33 6.65 4.79
CA TRP A 179 -13.13 7.77 4.31
C TRP A 179 -12.23 8.96 3.97
N ASN A 180 -12.57 9.63 2.87
CA ASN A 180 -12.16 11.00 2.59
C ASN A 180 -13.44 11.85 2.48
N ASP A 181 -13.97 12.30 3.61
CA ASP A 181 -15.20 13.13 3.67
C ASP A 181 -14.88 14.63 3.51
N THR A 182 -13.78 14.97 2.82
CA THR A 182 -13.37 16.35 2.53
C THR A 182 -13.60 16.70 1.06
N ASP A 183 -13.43 17.98 0.74
CA ASP A 183 -13.46 18.51 -0.62
C ASP A 183 -12.08 18.48 -1.32
N GLY A 184 -11.06 17.91 -0.67
CA GLY A 184 -9.69 17.84 -1.18
C GLY A 184 -9.22 16.42 -1.50
N TYR A 185 -8.16 16.32 -2.29
CA TYR A 185 -7.46 15.06 -2.53
C TYR A 185 -6.61 14.66 -1.33
N ARG A 186 -6.73 13.41 -0.89
CA ARG A 186 -5.87 12.81 0.13
C ARG A 186 -4.89 11.85 -0.51
N ALA A 187 -3.59 12.10 -0.36
CA ALA A 187 -2.53 11.26 -0.91
C ALA A 187 -1.59 10.74 0.18
N VAL A 188 -1.24 9.47 0.08
CA VAL A 188 -0.25 8.82 0.96
C VAL A 188 0.75 8.03 0.13
N LEU A 189 2.00 7.92 0.60
CA LEU A 189 2.89 6.86 0.13
C LEU A 189 2.47 5.56 0.83
N PHE A 190 1.90 4.65 0.06
CA PHE A 190 1.45 3.35 0.52
C PHE A 190 2.56 2.32 0.37
N LEU A 191 2.84 1.55 1.42
CA LEU A 191 3.73 0.41 1.38
C LEU A 191 3.08 -0.83 1.99
N ASP A 192 3.26 -1.99 1.35
CA ASP A 192 3.20 -3.27 2.05
C ASP A 192 4.64 -3.80 2.24
N ILE A 193 5.00 -4.10 3.47
CA ILE A 193 6.32 -4.64 3.85
C ILE A 193 6.16 -6.05 4.41
N ALA A 194 7.13 -6.93 4.13
CA ALA A 194 7.17 -8.24 4.76
C ALA A 194 7.32 -8.07 6.28
N ARG A 195 6.37 -8.63 7.03
CA ARG A 195 6.40 -8.61 8.49
C ARG A 195 7.71 -9.22 8.98
N PRO A 196 8.48 -8.52 9.84
CA PRO A 196 9.67 -9.08 10.45
C PRO A 196 9.31 -10.30 11.31
N MET A 197 9.89 -11.47 10.98
CA MET A 197 9.62 -12.74 11.68
C MET A 197 10.91 -13.46 12.08
N ARG A 198 10.81 -14.33 13.08
CA ARG A 198 11.85 -15.29 13.48
C ARG A 198 11.76 -16.56 12.62
N PHE A 199 12.86 -17.32 12.55
CA PHE A 199 12.85 -18.65 11.93
C PHE A 199 11.91 -19.61 12.70
N PRO A 200 11.17 -20.51 12.02
CA PRO A 200 11.15 -20.75 10.57
C PRO A 200 10.14 -19.89 9.79
N MET A 201 9.31 -19.10 10.47
CA MET A 201 8.21 -18.37 9.83
C MET A 201 8.66 -17.27 8.88
N ASN A 202 9.87 -16.73 9.04
CA ASN A 202 10.44 -15.81 8.05
C ASN A 202 10.57 -16.45 6.64
N LEU A 203 11.02 -17.71 6.58
CA LEU A 203 11.15 -18.46 5.33
C LEU A 203 9.78 -18.82 4.76
N ALA A 204 8.87 -19.31 5.61
CA ALA A 204 7.49 -19.59 5.20
C ALA A 204 6.81 -18.33 4.63
N ASN A 205 7.01 -17.17 5.26
CA ASN A 205 6.48 -15.89 4.77
C ASN A 205 7.11 -15.48 3.43
N ALA A 206 8.42 -15.67 3.27
CA ALA A 206 9.10 -15.39 2.01
C ALA A 206 8.54 -16.25 0.87
N ILE A 207 8.34 -17.55 1.10
CA ILE A 207 7.72 -18.47 0.13
C ILE A 207 6.29 -18.04 -0.19
N ALA A 208 5.49 -17.71 0.82
CA ALA A 208 4.12 -17.24 0.63
C ALA A 208 4.09 -15.95 -0.23
N CYS A 209 4.98 -14.99 0.02
CA CYS A 209 5.10 -13.78 -0.79
C CYS A 209 5.49 -14.09 -2.24
N SER A 210 6.39 -15.05 -2.48
CA SER A 210 6.76 -15.48 -3.82
C SER A 210 5.60 -16.16 -4.55
N ILE A 211 4.80 -16.98 -3.86
CA ILE A 211 3.58 -17.58 -4.44
C ILE A 211 2.55 -16.50 -4.78
N LEU A 212 2.35 -15.51 -3.90
CA LEU A 212 1.47 -14.37 -4.16
C LEU A 212 1.92 -13.58 -5.40
N ALA A 213 3.24 -13.36 -5.56
CA ALA A 213 3.82 -12.70 -6.73
C ALA A 213 3.48 -13.42 -8.04
N LEU A 214 3.47 -14.75 -8.02
CA LEU A 214 3.16 -15.60 -9.18
C LEU A 214 1.65 -15.81 -9.39
N SER A 215 0.81 -15.32 -8.48
CA SER A 215 -0.63 -15.52 -8.58
C SER A 215 -1.23 -14.78 -9.78
N PRO A 216 -2.30 -15.32 -10.40
CA PRO A 216 -2.98 -14.63 -11.51
C PRO A 216 -3.45 -13.23 -11.15
N VAL A 217 -3.74 -12.96 -9.86
CA VAL A 217 -4.16 -11.64 -9.38
C VAL A 217 -3.05 -10.61 -9.61
N VAL A 218 -1.82 -10.94 -9.21
CA VAL A 218 -0.67 -10.04 -9.34
C VAL A 218 -0.21 -9.97 -10.80
N GLN A 219 -0.22 -11.09 -11.52
CA GLN A 219 0.19 -11.12 -12.93
C GLN A 219 -0.75 -10.32 -13.84
N VAL A 220 -2.07 -10.40 -13.61
CA VAL A 220 -3.04 -9.54 -14.33
C VAL A 220 -2.82 -8.07 -13.97
N ALA A 221 -2.64 -7.76 -12.69
CA ALA A 221 -2.42 -6.38 -12.27
C ALA A 221 -1.14 -5.78 -12.88
N ARG A 222 -0.09 -6.59 -12.98
CA ARG A 222 1.13 -6.23 -13.69
C ARG A 222 0.88 -5.94 -15.16
N GLY A 223 0.20 -6.84 -15.88
CA GLY A 223 -0.09 -6.65 -17.31
C GLY A 223 -0.95 -5.41 -17.59
N ASN A 224 -1.94 -5.14 -16.72
CA ASN A 224 -2.77 -3.94 -16.80
C ASN A 224 -1.95 -2.68 -16.56
N HIS A 225 -1.05 -2.70 -15.58
CA HIS A 225 -0.15 -1.58 -15.29
C HIS A 225 0.81 -1.30 -16.44
N GLU A 226 1.47 -2.33 -16.99
CA GLU A 226 2.36 -2.19 -18.15
C GLU A 226 1.62 -1.64 -19.38
N SER A 227 0.33 -1.99 -19.55
CA SER A 227 -0.50 -1.46 -20.63
C SER A 227 -0.85 0.02 -20.44
N TRP A 228 -1.22 0.42 -19.21
CA TRP A 228 -1.44 1.81 -18.87
C TRP A 228 -0.16 2.65 -19.02
N GLU A 229 0.98 2.17 -18.52
CA GLU A 229 2.26 2.90 -18.54
C GLU A 229 2.65 3.27 -19.98
N LYS A 230 2.49 2.35 -20.94
CA LYS A 230 2.72 2.62 -22.37
C LYS A 230 1.81 3.70 -22.95
N GLN A 231 0.55 3.78 -22.49
CA GLN A 231 -0.39 4.82 -22.94
C GLN A 231 -0.04 6.17 -22.33
N PHE A 232 0.27 6.17 -21.03
CA PHE A 232 0.66 7.35 -20.29
C PHE A 232 1.95 7.97 -20.85
N GLU A 233 2.95 7.16 -21.20
CA GLU A 233 4.16 7.64 -21.86
C GLU A 233 3.88 8.33 -23.21
N LYS A 234 2.94 7.82 -24.01
CA LYS A 234 2.58 8.43 -25.29
C LYS A 234 1.91 9.79 -25.12
N MET A 235 1.12 9.96 -24.06
CA MET A 235 0.44 11.21 -23.74
C MET A 235 1.41 12.28 -23.23
N MET A 236 2.51 11.86 -22.60
CA MET A 236 3.50 12.72 -21.98
C MET A 236 4.70 13.05 -22.89
N ARG A 237 4.65 12.64 -24.16
CA ARG A 237 5.60 13.00 -25.22
C ARG A 237 5.01 14.10 -26.08
#